data_AF-A0A954YDI6-F1
#
_entry.id   AF-A0A954YDI6-F1
#
_cell.length_a   1.000
_cell.length_b   1.000
_cell.length_c   1.000
_cell.angle_alpha   90.00
_cell.angle_beta   90.00
_cell.angle_gamma   90.00
#
_symmetry.space_group_name_H-M   'P 1'
#
loop_
_entity.id
_entity.type
_entity.pdbx_description
1 polymer ?
#
loop_
_entity_poly.entity_id
_entity_poly.type
_entity_poly.pdbx_seq_one_letter_code
_entity_poly.pdbx_strand_id
1 'polypeptide(L)'
;LNHPVMIVSLDRLGSMVVDVVGNRLDGRFIGVGGAVVDHFTVLKGSLAGDVNGDCMVDLADLAGLLSHFGLGPDARIDDGDLNGDGMVDLSDLAALLAGFGGACP
;
A
#
# COMPACT_ATOMS: atom_id res chain seq x y z
N LEU A 1 -21.90 -2.21 -4.70
CA LEU A 1 -22.66 -2.77 -3.56
C LEU A 1 -22.19 -4.17 -3.13
N ASN A 2 -21.58 -4.99 -3.99
CA ASN A 2 -20.98 -6.27 -3.59
C ASN A 2 -19.46 -6.17 -3.46
N HIS A 3 -18.97 -5.21 -2.66
CA HIS A 3 -17.56 -5.11 -2.29
C HIS A 3 -17.48 -5.22 -0.76
N PRO A 4 -16.65 -6.12 -0.18
CA PRO A 4 -16.65 -6.44 1.24
C PRO A 4 -16.47 -5.24 2.19
N VAL A 5 -15.89 -4.16 1.69
CA VAL A 5 -15.55 -2.95 2.44
C VAL A 5 -16.69 -1.89 2.42
N MET A 6 -17.72 -2.05 1.59
CA MET A 6 -18.84 -1.10 1.48
C MET A 6 -20.13 -1.73 2.02
N ILE A 7 -20.30 -1.65 3.35
CA ILE A 7 -21.33 -2.39 4.11
C ILE A 7 -22.70 -1.70 4.09
N VAL A 8 -22.76 -0.38 3.85
CA VAL A 8 -23.99 0.42 3.81
C VAL A 8 -23.91 1.42 2.66
N SER A 9 -25.03 1.63 1.96
CA SER A 9 -25.20 2.70 0.97
C SER A 9 -26.35 3.59 1.39
N LEU A 10 -26.14 4.90 1.40
CA LEU A 10 -27.13 5.90 1.82
C LEU A 10 -27.23 6.97 0.73
N ASP A 11 -28.45 7.27 0.29
CA ASP A 11 -28.71 8.42 -0.59
C ASP A 11 -28.79 9.70 0.24
N ARG A 12 -27.63 10.24 0.63
CA ARG A 12 -27.51 11.53 1.31
C ARG A 12 -26.91 12.59 0.40
N LEU A 13 -27.48 13.80 0.45
CA LEU A 13 -26.94 14.99 -0.19
C LEU A 13 -25.68 15.50 0.54
N GLY A 14 -24.69 15.92 -0.24
CA GLY A 14 -23.41 16.43 0.27
C GLY A 14 -22.38 16.56 -0.85
N SER A 15 -21.12 16.73 -0.46
CA SER A 15 -19.98 16.80 -1.37
C SER A 15 -18.94 15.77 -0.99
N MET A 16 -18.34 15.14 -1.99
CA MET A 16 -17.15 14.31 -1.79
C MET A 16 -15.91 15.18 -1.94
N VAL A 17 -15.06 15.19 -0.92
CA VAL A 17 -13.71 15.76 -0.97
C VAL A 17 -12.74 14.60 -1.12
N VAL A 18 -11.84 14.72 -2.08
CA VAL A 18 -10.81 13.72 -2.37
C VAL A 18 -9.46 14.42 -2.26
N ASP A 19 -8.65 13.97 -1.30
CA ASP A 19 -7.29 14.42 -1.09
C ASP A 19 -6.32 13.32 -1.53
N VAL A 20 -5.28 13.68 -2.29
CA VAL A 20 -4.26 12.73 -2.78
C VAL A 20 -2.88 13.19 -2.35
N VAL A 21 -2.16 12.32 -1.64
CA VAL A 21 -0.78 12.53 -1.19
C VAL A 21 0.02 11.26 -1.43
N GLY A 22 0.94 11.29 -2.40
CA GLY A 22 1.73 10.12 -2.78
C GLY A 22 0.85 8.95 -3.23
N ASN A 23 1.04 7.76 -2.64
CA ASN A 23 0.24 6.58 -2.90
C ASN A 23 -1.09 6.54 -2.12
N ARG A 24 -1.38 7.56 -1.31
CA ARG A 24 -2.58 7.62 -0.45
C ARG A 24 -3.62 8.56 -1.03
N LEU A 25 -4.84 8.05 -1.16
CA LEU A 25 -6.05 8.83 -1.43
C LEU A 25 -6.94 8.77 -0.19
N ASP A 26 -7.28 9.93 0.35
CA ASP A 26 -8.26 10.08 1.42
C ASP A 26 -9.56 10.64 0.84
N GLY A 27 -10.66 9.94 1.07
CA GLY A 27 -11.98 10.31 0.59
C GLY A 27 -12.89 10.67 1.75
N ARG A 28 -13.42 11.90 1.79
CA ARG A 28 -14.31 12.42 2.85
C ARG A 28 -15.64 12.86 2.27
N PHE A 29 -16.74 12.33 2.78
CA PHE A 29 -18.06 12.83 2.42
C PHE A 29 -18.51 13.90 3.43
N ILE A 30 -18.73 15.12 2.95
CA ILE A 30 -19.20 16.27 3.73
C ILE A 30 -20.69 16.46 3.47
N GLY A 31 -21.50 16.32 4.53
CA GLY A 31 -22.94 16.53 4.44
C GLY A 31 -23.31 18.01 4.32
N VAL A 32 -24.57 18.29 3.98
CA VAL A 32 -25.10 19.66 3.83
C VAL A 32 -24.93 20.57 5.07
N GLY A 33 -24.75 19.98 6.26
CA GLY A 33 -24.46 20.71 7.50
C GLY A 33 -22.98 21.02 7.72
N GLY A 34 -22.09 20.69 6.77
CA GLY A 34 -20.64 20.90 6.86
C GLY A 34 -19.88 19.84 7.65
N ALA A 35 -20.57 18.87 8.25
CA ALA A 35 -19.93 17.76 8.97
C ALA A 35 -19.43 16.67 8.01
N VAL A 36 -18.28 16.07 8.32
CA VAL A 36 -17.81 14.85 7.66
C VAL A 36 -18.60 13.68 8.20
N VAL A 37 -19.33 12.99 7.32
CA VAL A 37 -20.25 11.91 7.67
C VAL A 37 -19.76 10.54 7.20
N ASP A 38 -18.73 10.52 6.35
CA ASP A 38 -18.01 9.30 5.97
C ASP A 38 -16.55 9.63 5.62
N HIS A 39 -15.64 8.68 5.83
CA HIS A 39 -14.24 8.77 5.45
C HIS A 39 -13.64 7.40 5.17
N PHE A 40 -12.90 7.30 4.08
CA PHE A 40 -12.10 6.11 3.76
C PHE A 40 -10.74 6.51 3.18
N THR A 41 -9.78 5.59 3.25
CA THR A 41 -8.46 5.73 2.65
C THR A 41 -8.25 4.60 1.65
N VAL A 42 -7.73 4.94 0.47
CA VAL A 42 -7.22 3.99 -0.52
C VAL A 42 -5.72 4.16 -0.61
N LEU A 43 -4.97 3.07 -0.43
CA LEU A 43 -3.54 3.02 -0.68
C LEU A 43 -3.31 2.33 -2.03
N LYS A 44 -2.64 3.00 -2.96
CA LYS A 44 -2.13 2.37 -4.17
C LYS A 44 -0.97 1.47 -3.75
N GLY A 45 -1.02 0.19 -4.12
CA GLY A 45 0.07 -0.75 -3.85
C GLY A 45 1.39 -0.20 -4.37
N SER A 46 2.46 -0.38 -3.57
CA SER A 46 3.82 0.00 -3.96
C SER A 46 4.27 -0.81 -5.19
N LEU A 47 5.30 -0.32 -5.87
CA LEU A 47 5.95 -1.10 -6.91
C LEU A 47 6.49 -2.39 -6.27
N ALA A 48 6.38 -3.54 -6.95
CA ALA A 48 6.98 -4.76 -6.44
C ALA A 48 8.49 -4.55 -6.27
N GLY A 49 8.99 -4.72 -5.04
CA GLY A 49 10.38 -4.44 -4.68
C GLY A 49 10.65 -3.05 -4.07
N ASP A 50 9.68 -2.14 -4.03
CA ASP A 50 9.75 -0.86 -3.29
C ASP A 50 9.35 -1.14 -1.84
N VAL A 51 10.35 -1.51 -1.02
CA VAL A 51 10.22 -1.97 0.36
C VAL A 51 10.10 -0.77 1.31
N ASN A 52 10.70 0.37 0.96
CA ASN A 52 10.71 1.55 1.81
C ASN A 52 9.57 2.55 1.50
N GLY A 53 8.86 2.36 0.39
CA GLY A 53 7.71 3.16 -0.04
C GLY A 53 8.07 4.50 -0.68
N ASP A 54 9.30 4.69 -1.16
CA ASP A 54 9.79 5.96 -1.74
C ASP A 54 9.52 6.09 -3.25
N CYS A 55 8.79 5.13 -3.83
CA CYS A 55 8.45 5.05 -5.25
C CYS A 55 9.64 4.76 -6.18
N MET A 56 10.77 4.29 -5.65
CA MET A 56 11.89 3.74 -6.40
C MET A 56 12.13 2.29 -5.97
N VAL A 57 12.74 1.49 -6.84
CA VAL A 57 13.28 0.17 -6.47
C VAL A 57 14.79 0.24 -6.63
N ASP A 58 15.51 0.46 -5.54
CA ASP A 58 16.95 0.68 -5.57
C ASP A 58 17.73 0.04 -4.40
N LEU A 59 18.94 0.53 -4.12
CA LEU A 59 19.77 0.01 -3.04
C LEU A 59 19.16 0.25 -1.65
N ALA A 60 18.31 1.25 -1.46
CA ALA A 60 17.62 1.50 -0.21
C ALA A 60 16.61 0.38 0.07
N ASP A 61 15.91 -0.12 -0.94
CA ASP A 61 15.02 -1.28 -0.82
C ASP A 61 15.78 -2.57 -0.55
N LEU A 62 16.91 -2.75 -1.25
CA LEU A 62 17.79 -3.88 -0.99
C LEU A 62 18.29 -3.87 0.46
N ALA A 63 18.69 -2.70 0.98
CA ALA A 63 19.10 -2.56 2.37
C ALA A 63 17.94 -2.85 3.34
N GLY A 64 16.72 -2.40 3.00
CA GLY A 64 15.49 -2.72 3.72
C GLY A 64 15.25 -4.23 3.81
N LEU A 65 15.26 -4.92 2.66
CA LEU A 65 15.08 -6.37 2.59
C LEU A 65 16.16 -7.13 3.36
N LEU A 66 17.43 -6.73 3.21
CA LEU A 66 18.54 -7.39 3.91
C LEU A 66 18.50 -7.18 5.44
N SER A 67 17.81 -6.15 5.94
CA SER A 67 17.66 -5.91 7.38
C SER A 67 16.82 -6.98 8.10
N HIS A 68 15.99 -7.71 7.35
CA HIS A 68 15.14 -8.79 7.83
C HIS A 68 15.47 -10.15 7.18
N PHE A 69 16.60 -10.28 6.48
CA PHE A 69 16.94 -11.51 5.77
C PHE A 69 17.00 -12.72 6.72
N GLY A 70 16.27 -13.78 6.36
CA GLY A 70 16.08 -14.98 7.17
C GLY A 70 14.95 -14.88 8.20
N LEU A 71 14.18 -13.79 8.24
CA LEU A 71 12.97 -13.70 9.07
C LEU A 71 11.92 -14.71 8.60
N GLY A 72 11.26 -15.35 9.56
CA GLY A 72 10.15 -16.28 9.35
C GLY A 72 10.07 -17.32 10.48
N PRO A 73 8.99 -18.11 10.56
CA PRO A 73 7.79 -18.04 9.71
C PRO A 73 6.89 -16.82 10.02
N ASP A 74 5.93 -16.55 9.14
CA ASP A 74 4.93 -15.46 9.21
C ASP A 74 5.49 -14.06 8.94
N ALA A 75 6.57 -13.96 8.14
CA ALA A 75 7.01 -12.69 7.60
C ALA A 75 5.90 -12.02 6.77
N ARG A 76 5.90 -10.69 6.76
CA ARG A 76 4.95 -9.87 5.98
C ARG A 76 5.69 -9.12 4.89
N ILE A 77 4.92 -8.58 3.94
CA ILE A 77 5.45 -7.65 2.92
C ILE A 77 6.27 -6.51 3.57
N ASP A 78 5.81 -5.95 4.69
CA ASP A 78 6.52 -4.90 5.43
C ASP A 78 7.86 -5.37 6.03
N ASP A 79 7.99 -6.69 6.25
CA ASP A 79 9.24 -7.32 6.68
C ASP A 79 10.17 -7.65 5.50
N GLY A 80 9.70 -7.55 4.25
CA GLY A 80 10.45 -7.90 3.05
C GLY A 80 10.08 -9.25 2.42
N ASP A 81 8.98 -9.89 2.86
CA ASP A 81 8.39 -11.07 2.18
C ASP A 81 7.57 -10.60 0.97
N LEU A 82 8.26 -10.49 -0.17
CA LEU A 82 7.71 -9.93 -1.41
C LEU A 82 6.91 -10.95 -2.22
N ASN A 83 7.13 -12.25 -1.99
CA ASN A 83 6.40 -13.32 -2.68
C ASN A 83 5.21 -13.86 -1.87
N GLY A 84 5.10 -13.50 -0.58
CA GLY A 84 4.03 -13.86 0.33
C GLY A 84 4.12 -15.30 0.86
N ASP A 85 5.30 -15.91 0.90
CA ASP A 85 5.50 -17.29 1.36
C ASP A 85 5.76 -17.43 2.87
N GLY A 86 5.83 -16.30 3.58
CA GLY A 86 6.03 -16.21 5.02
C GLY A 86 7.49 -16.24 5.45
N MET A 87 8.44 -16.17 4.51
CA MET A 87 9.88 -16.06 4.76
C MET A 87 10.44 -14.82 4.06
N VAL A 88 11.56 -14.30 4.56
CA VAL A 88 12.38 -13.30 3.86
C VAL A 88 13.66 -13.96 3.40
N ASP A 89 13.73 -14.38 2.14
CA ASP A 89 14.87 -15.14 1.62
C ASP A 89 15.31 -14.77 0.18
N LEU A 90 16.04 -15.66 -0.48
CA LEU A 90 16.55 -15.44 -1.83
C LEU A 90 15.44 -15.30 -2.88
N SER A 91 14.25 -15.83 -2.61
CA SER A 91 13.08 -15.70 -3.46
C SER A 91 12.58 -14.26 -3.47
N ASP A 92 12.58 -13.60 -2.32
CA ASP A 92 12.23 -12.18 -2.20
C ASP A 92 13.30 -11.29 -2.81
N LEU A 93 14.58 -11.64 -2.61
CA LEU A 93 15.67 -10.95 -3.29
C LEU A 93 15.51 -11.04 -4.82
N ALA A 94 15.14 -12.21 -5.35
CA ALA A 94 14.88 -12.37 -6.78
C ALA A 94 13.67 -11.52 -7.24
N ALA A 95 12.62 -11.44 -6.42
CA ALA A 95 11.46 -10.59 -6.68
C ALA A 95 11.85 -9.10 -6.72
N LEU A 96 12.67 -8.63 -5.77
CA LEU A 96 13.19 -7.26 -5.75
C LEU A 96 14.04 -6.97 -6.99
N LEU A 97 14.97 -7.86 -7.34
CA LEU A 97 15.87 -7.67 -8.48
C LEU A 97 15.13 -7.67 -9.83
N ALA A 98 13.98 -8.35 -9.93
CA ALA A 98 13.16 -8.32 -11.14
C ALA A 98 12.58 -6.91 -11.42
N GLY A 99 12.41 -6.08 -10.39
CA GLY A 99 11.90 -4.71 -10.48
C GLY A 99 12.97 -3.62 -10.35
N PHE A 100 14.26 -3.97 -10.21
CA PHE A 100 15.31 -3.03 -9.85
C PHE A 100 15.49 -1.89 -10.87
N GLY A 101 15.60 -0.67 -10.38
CA GLY A 101 15.63 0.56 -11.16
C GLY A 101 14.25 1.02 -11.65
N GLY A 102 13.18 0.31 -11.28
CA GLY A 102 11.79 0.72 -11.53
C GLY A 102 11.41 1.93 -10.67
N ALA A 103 10.41 2.67 -11.15
CA ALA A 103 9.79 3.77 -10.42
C ALA A 103 8.29 3.74 -10.61
N CYS A 104 7.53 4.28 -9.66
CA CYS A 104 6.08 4.45 -9.82
C CYS A 104 5.77 5.34 -11.04
N PRO A 105 4.76 4.99 -11.86
CA PRO A 105 4.33 5.82 -12.99
C PRO A 105 3.65 7.12 -12.57
#